data_AF-A0A3D9KQX6-F1
#
_entry.id   AF-A0A3D9KQX6-F1
#
_cell.length_a   1.000
_cell.length_b   1.000
_cell.length_c   1.000
_cell.angle_alpha   90.00
_cell.angle_beta   90.00
_cell.angle_gamma   90.00
#
_symmetry.space_group_name_H-M   'P 1'
#
loop_
_entity.id
_entity.type
_entity.pdbx_description
1 polymer ?
#
loop_
_entity_poly.entity_id
_entity_poly.type
_entity_poly.pdbx_seq_one_letter_code
_entity_poly.pdbx_strand_id
1 'polypeptide(L)'
;MVAGHLQEKKGNYYIVLNYKVEKGKRKTKWIATGLPIKGNKKRAEGMLQDARKNFEIPSESVEEEVAPPVVEEAATDEQRPAGILFADFMLEWLEVMKYQVEVTTHAAYSFNMKGKIVRNLISHFKS
;
A
#
# COMPACT_ATOMS: atom_id res chain seq x y z
N MET A 1 10.35 -13.73 14.49
CA MET A 1 10.72 -14.88 13.62
C MET A 1 10.17 -14.62 12.22
N VAL A 2 11.04 -14.58 11.21
CA VAL A 2 10.72 -14.32 9.80
C VAL A 2 10.85 -15.63 9.02
N ALA A 3 9.82 -16.02 8.29
CA ALA A 3 9.86 -17.17 7.38
C ALA A 3 9.98 -16.68 5.94
N GLY A 4 10.68 -17.39 5.07
CA GLY A 4 10.82 -16.97 3.67
C GLY A 4 10.82 -18.14 2.70
N HIS A 5 10.31 -17.97 1.49
CA HIS A 5 10.49 -18.95 0.42
C HIS A 5 10.66 -18.26 -0.93
N LEU A 6 11.15 -19.02 -1.90
CA LEU A 6 11.34 -18.55 -3.26
C LEU A 6 10.11 -18.90 -4.10
N GLN A 7 9.67 -17.96 -4.93
CA GLN A 7 8.54 -18.13 -5.84
C GLN A 7 8.96 -17.78 -7.27
N GLU A 8 8.55 -18.61 -8.22
CA GLU A 8 8.82 -18.44 -9.65
C GLU A 8 7.65 -17.71 -10.31
N LYS A 9 7.90 -16.55 -10.92
CA LYS A 9 6.85 -15.78 -11.62
C LYS A 9 7.42 -15.06 -12.83
N LYS A 10 6.74 -15.17 -13.97
CA LYS A 10 7.13 -14.49 -15.24
C LYS A 10 8.60 -14.73 -15.66
N GLY A 11 9.15 -15.92 -15.42
CA GLY A 11 10.54 -16.22 -15.79
C GLY A 11 11.60 -15.80 -14.76
N ASN A 12 11.20 -15.17 -13.64
CA ASN A 12 12.12 -14.64 -12.62
C ASN A 12 11.83 -15.24 -11.24
N TYR A 13 12.86 -15.27 -10.39
CA TYR A 13 12.74 -15.63 -8.99
C TYR A 13 12.30 -14.43 -8.14
N TYR A 14 11.41 -14.69 -7.18
CA TYR A 14 10.93 -13.73 -6.19
C TYR A 14 11.15 -14.34 -4.80
N ILE A 15 11.56 -13.51 -3.87
CA ILE A 15 11.65 -13.85 -2.46
C ILE A 15 10.35 -13.38 -1.79
N VAL A 16 9.67 -14.30 -1.10
CA VAL A 16 8.46 -14.02 -0.33
C VAL A 16 8.80 -14.19 1.14
N LEU A 17 8.84 -13.09 1.90
CA LEU A 17 9.11 -13.06 3.33
C LEU A 17 7.81 -12.86 4.12
N ASN A 18 7.54 -13.74 5.07
CA ASN A 18 6.42 -13.68 6.00
C ASN A 18 6.95 -13.35 7.40
N TYR A 19 6.44 -12.29 8.01
CA TYR A 19 6.83 -11.87 9.35
C TYR A 19 5.60 -11.55 10.21
N LYS A 20 5.78 -11.63 11.54
CA LYS A 20 4.78 -11.22 12.52
C LYS A 20 5.06 -9.77 12.90
N VAL A 21 4.06 -8.92 12.80
CA VAL A 21 4.08 -7.55 13.36
C VAL A 21 3.67 -7.62 14.83
N GLU A 22 4.13 -6.70 15.67
CA GLU A 22 3.81 -6.66 17.12
C GLU A 22 2.29 -6.63 17.39
N LYS A 23 1.50 -6.03 16.50
CA LYS A 23 0.02 -6.06 16.50
C LYS A 23 -0.60 -7.43 16.17
N GLY A 24 0.16 -8.52 16.19
CA GLY A 24 -0.31 -9.91 16.00
C GLY A 24 -0.68 -10.30 14.57
N LYS A 25 -0.78 -9.34 13.64
CA LYS A 25 -1.07 -9.59 12.22
C LYS A 25 0.20 -10.03 11.49
N ARG A 26 0.07 -11.06 10.65
CA ARG A 26 1.17 -11.53 9.78
C ARG A 26 1.17 -10.68 8.52
N LYS A 27 2.31 -10.09 8.17
CA LYS A 27 2.52 -9.37 6.90
C LYS A 27 3.44 -10.18 5.99
N THR A 28 3.26 -10.03 4.67
CA THR A 28 4.08 -10.66 3.63
C THR A 28 4.74 -9.60 2.78
N LYS A 29 6.07 -9.68 2.58
CA LYS A 29 6.84 -8.80 1.70
C LYS A 29 7.36 -9.58 0.49
N TRP A 30 7.15 -9.02 -0.69
CA TRP A 30 7.65 -9.55 -1.96
C TRP A 30 8.91 -8.78 -2.35
N ILE A 31 9.99 -9.49 -2.62
CA ILE A 31 11.27 -8.92 -3.07
C ILE A 31 11.61 -9.58 -4.41
N ALA A 32 11.68 -8.77 -5.46
CA ALA A 32 12.11 -9.26 -6.77
C ALA A 32 13.62 -9.47 -6.77
N THR A 33 14.12 -10.66 -7.13
CA THR A 33 15.57 -10.90 -7.18
C THR A 33 16.20 -10.48 -8.50
N GLY A 34 15.38 -10.28 -9.54
CA GLY A 34 15.86 -10.02 -10.90
C GLY A 34 16.58 -11.21 -11.56
N LEU A 35 16.67 -12.36 -10.87
CA LEU A 35 17.35 -13.55 -11.38
C LEU A 35 16.39 -14.39 -12.23
N PRO A 36 16.77 -14.75 -13.47
CA PRO A 36 15.96 -15.65 -14.28
C PRO A 36 15.96 -17.07 -13.70
N ILE A 37 14.86 -17.79 -13.90
CA ILE A 37 14.64 -19.16 -13.38
C ILE A 37 15.70 -20.14 -13.90
N LYS A 38 16.20 -19.91 -15.12
CA LYS A 38 17.17 -20.79 -15.78
C LYS A 38 18.56 -20.70 -15.12
N GLY A 39 18.89 -21.68 -14.29
CA GLY A 39 20.25 -21.91 -13.77
C GLY A 39 20.67 -21.11 -12.54
N ASN A 40 19.84 -20.19 -12.04
CA ASN A 40 20.20 -19.31 -10.91
C ASN A 40 19.64 -19.72 -9.55
N LYS A 41 19.15 -20.96 -9.40
CA LYS A 41 18.55 -21.45 -8.14
C LYS A 41 19.45 -21.24 -6.92
N LYS A 42 20.74 -21.59 -7.03
CA LYS A 42 21.71 -21.43 -5.93
C LYS A 42 21.95 -19.95 -5.56
N ARG A 43 21.95 -19.05 -6.55
CA ARG A 43 22.08 -17.60 -6.32
C ARG A 43 20.83 -17.02 -5.67
N ALA A 44 19.66 -17.47 -6.09
CA ALA A 44 18.39 -17.04 -5.53
C ALA A 44 18.19 -17.52 -4.08
N GLU A 45 18.65 -18.73 -3.74
CA GLU A 45 18.69 -19.22 -2.36
C GLU A 45 19.67 -18.43 -1.47
N GLY A 46 20.83 -18.03 -2.00
CA GLY A 46 21.75 -17.13 -1.31
C GLY A 46 21.10 -15.78 -0.98
N MET A 47 20.46 -15.14 -1.97
CA MET A 47 19.72 -13.89 -1.77
C MET A 47 18.55 -14.05 -0.78
N LEU A 48 17.90 -15.22 -0.71
CA LEU A 48 16.86 -15.50 0.28
C LEU A 48 17.44 -15.53 1.71
N GLN A 49 18.63 -16.10 1.89
CA GLN A 49 19.29 -16.13 3.20
C GLN A 49 19.76 -14.73 3.62
N ASP A 50 20.32 -13.97 2.69
CA ASP A 50 20.74 -12.59 2.94
C ASP A 50 19.52 -11.72 3.26
N ALA A 51 18.44 -11.85 2.47
CA ALA A 51 17.19 -11.15 2.75
C ALA A 51 16.60 -11.56 4.11
N ARG A 52 16.70 -12.82 4.54
CA ARG A 52 16.26 -13.25 5.88
C ARG A 52 17.11 -12.65 7.01
N LYS A 53 18.41 -12.49 6.81
CA LYS A 53 19.34 -11.92 7.81
C LYS A 53 19.23 -10.40 7.88
N ASN A 54 19.09 -9.76 6.73
CA ASN A 54 19.07 -8.31 6.58
C ASN A 54 17.67 -7.71 6.69
N PHE A 55 16.63 -8.55 6.73
CA PHE A 55 15.26 -8.10 6.98
C PHE A 55 15.07 -7.87 8.47
N GLU A 56 15.34 -6.64 8.87
CA GLU A 56 14.81 -6.10 10.11
C GLU A 56 13.29 -6.05 9.97
N ILE A 57 12.61 -6.80 10.84
CA ILE A 57 11.17 -6.63 11.00
C ILE A 57 11.01 -5.16 11.39
N PRO A 58 10.21 -4.36 10.66
CA PRO A 58 9.87 -3.03 11.13
C PRO A 58 9.18 -3.20 12.48
N SER A 59 9.94 -3.06 13.58
CA SER A 59 9.36 -2.62 14.85
C SER A 59 8.83 -1.23 14.57
N GLU A 60 7.71 -0.91 15.18
CA GLU A 60 6.79 0.19 14.81
C GLU A 60 7.37 1.62 14.90
N SER A 61 8.69 1.81 14.90
CA SER A 61 9.37 3.11 14.98
C SER A 61 9.82 3.70 13.63
N VAL A 62 9.73 2.96 12.52
CA VAL A 62 10.10 3.48 11.17
C VAL A 62 9.20 2.88 10.07
N GLU A 63 7.87 3.06 10.18
CA GLU A 63 6.98 3.03 9.00
C GLU A 63 6.52 4.48 8.68
N GLU A 64 7.44 5.45 8.73
CA GLU A 64 7.33 6.74 8.06
C GLU A 64 8.54 6.82 7.11
N GLU A 65 8.43 7.51 5.97
CA GLU A 65 9.42 7.57 4.87
C GLU A 65 9.40 6.38 3.87
N VAL A 66 8.33 6.22 3.06
CA VAL A 66 8.32 6.35 1.56
C VAL A 66 6.88 6.18 1.01
N ALA A 67 5.88 6.76 1.67
CA ALA A 67 4.61 7.08 1.05
C ALA A 67 4.29 8.52 1.45
N PRO A 68 3.81 9.38 0.54
CA PRO A 68 3.49 10.77 0.87
C PRO A 68 2.58 10.79 2.11
N PRO A 69 2.87 11.69 3.08
CA PRO A 69 2.62 11.46 4.49
C PRO A 69 1.12 11.31 4.75
N VAL A 70 0.71 10.10 5.09
CA VAL A 70 -0.59 9.85 5.70
C VAL A 70 -0.32 9.88 7.20
N VAL A 71 -0.41 11.08 7.77
CA VAL A 71 -0.25 11.34 9.20
C VAL A 71 -1.37 10.63 9.98
N GLU A 72 -1.10 9.40 10.42
CA GLU A 72 -1.83 8.77 11.52
C GLU A 72 -1.13 9.12 12.84
N GLU A 73 -1.25 10.38 13.28
CA GLU A 73 -0.89 10.74 14.66
C GLU A 73 -2.13 10.67 15.56
N ALA A 74 -2.08 9.73 16.49
CA ALA A 74 -2.87 9.72 17.70
C ALA A 74 -2.37 10.86 18.62
N ALA A 75 -2.87 12.08 18.39
CA ALA A 75 -2.78 13.18 19.34
C ALA A 75 -4.19 13.63 19.74
N THR A 76 -4.38 13.69 21.04
CA THR A 76 -5.53 14.27 21.74
C THR A 76 -5.64 15.74 21.35
N ASP A 77 -6.61 16.12 20.52
CA ASP A 77 -6.99 17.53 20.38
C ASP A 77 -8.42 17.69 19.88
N GLU A 78 -9.17 18.52 20.57
CA GLU A 78 -10.63 18.71 20.49
C GLU A 78 -11.06 19.51 19.23
N GLN A 79 -10.20 19.58 18.20
CA GLN A 79 -10.47 20.21 16.91
C GLN A 79 -10.12 19.30 15.72
N ARG A 80 -10.52 18.02 15.77
CA ARG A 80 -10.67 17.25 14.53
C ARG A 80 -12.05 17.60 13.96
N PRO A 81 -12.18 18.28 12.80
CA PRO A 81 -13.50 18.40 12.18
C PRO A 81 -13.98 16.97 11.99
N ALA A 82 -15.17 16.66 12.54
CA ALA A 82 -15.74 15.32 12.56
C ALA A 82 -15.43 14.58 11.25
N GLY A 83 -14.79 13.40 11.37
CA GLY A 83 -14.07 12.74 10.29
C GLY A 83 -14.66 12.97 8.91
N ILE A 84 -13.91 13.67 8.05
CA ILE A 84 -14.33 13.99 6.68
C ILE A 84 -14.83 12.72 6.00
N LEU A 85 -16.00 12.80 5.36
CA LEU A 85 -16.53 11.65 4.65
C LEU A 85 -15.57 11.30 3.51
N PHE A 86 -15.31 10.01 3.30
CA PHE A 86 -14.40 9.55 2.24
C PHE A 86 -14.74 10.18 0.88
N ALA A 87 -16.03 10.36 0.59
CA ALA A 87 -16.48 10.99 -0.65
C ALA A 87 -16.04 12.45 -0.78
N ASP A 88 -16.09 13.21 0.31
CA ASP A 88 -15.72 14.62 0.33
C ASP A 88 -14.19 14.76 0.19
N PHE A 89 -13.43 13.94 0.94
CA PHE A 89 -11.98 13.87 0.80
C PHE A 89 -11.53 13.56 -0.64
N MET A 90 -12.14 12.57 -1.27
CA MET A 90 -11.77 12.17 -2.63
C MET A 90 -12.14 13.23 -3.68
N LEU A 91 -13.14 14.08 -3.43
CA LEU A 91 -13.48 15.21 -4.30
C LEU A 91 -12.44 16.33 -4.18
N GLU A 92 -12.04 16.68 -2.96
CA GLU A 92 -10.97 17.65 -2.70
C GLU A 92 -9.64 17.20 -3.30
N TRP A 93 -9.29 15.93 -3.13
CA TRP A 93 -8.07 15.36 -3.70
C TRP A 93 -8.06 15.41 -5.24
N LEU A 94 -9.20 15.15 -5.88
CA LEU A 94 -9.33 15.26 -7.34
C LEU A 94 -9.04 16.67 -7.83
N GLU A 95 -9.46 17.69 -7.07
CA GLU A 95 -9.25 19.09 -7.40
C GLU A 95 -7.77 19.49 -7.30
N VAL A 96 -7.06 18.98 -6.30
CA VAL A 96 -5.60 19.13 -6.17
C VAL A 96 -4.85 18.42 -7.31
N MET A 97 -5.33 17.25 -7.72
CA MET A 97 -4.69 16.42 -8.75
C MET A 97 -4.98 16.86 -10.18
N LYS A 98 -5.92 17.78 -10.40
CA LYS A 98 -6.37 18.23 -11.74
C LYS A 98 -5.24 18.61 -12.70
N TYR A 99 -4.14 19.16 -12.18
CA TYR A 99 -2.97 19.58 -12.97
C TYR A 99 -1.86 18.54 -13.05
N GLN A 100 -1.93 17.47 -12.24
CA GLN A 100 -0.95 16.38 -12.17
C GLN A 100 -1.33 15.20 -13.06
N VAL A 101 -2.59 15.11 -13.50
CA VAL A 101 -3.09 14.04 -14.36
C VAL A 101 -3.68 14.58 -15.66
N GLU A 102 -3.75 13.73 -16.68
CA GLU A 102 -4.36 14.08 -17.96
C GLU A 102 -5.85 14.43 -17.79
N VAL A 103 -6.32 15.43 -18.54
CA VAL A 103 -7.71 15.94 -18.46
C VAL A 103 -8.75 14.84 -18.66
N THR A 104 -8.49 13.91 -19.56
CA THR A 104 -9.33 12.74 -19.85
C THR A 104 -9.47 11.83 -18.63
N THR A 105 -8.37 11.62 -17.92
CA THR A 105 -8.28 10.81 -16.71
C THR A 105 -9.00 11.51 -15.56
N HIS A 106 -8.76 12.80 -15.34
CA HIS A 106 -9.46 13.60 -14.33
C HIS A 106 -10.99 13.61 -14.57
N ALA A 107 -11.42 13.77 -15.82
CA ALA A 107 -12.83 13.76 -16.19
C ALA A 107 -13.50 12.41 -15.89
N ALA A 108 -12.82 11.30 -16.21
CA ALA A 108 -13.32 9.96 -15.91
C ALA A 108 -13.47 9.72 -14.40
N TYR A 109 -12.48 10.11 -13.59
CA TYR A 109 -12.56 9.99 -12.13
C TYR A 109 -13.67 10.86 -11.54
N SER A 110 -13.76 12.12 -11.97
CA SER A 110 -14.81 13.05 -11.54
C SER A 110 -16.21 12.52 -11.85
N PHE A 111 -16.40 11.95 -13.05
CA PHE A 111 -17.68 11.37 -13.47
C PHE A 111 -18.08 10.16 -12.60
N ASN A 112 -17.14 9.26 -12.31
CA ASN A 112 -17.43 8.08 -11.48
C ASN A 112 -17.68 8.46 -10.01
N MET A 113 -16.90 9.40 -9.46
CA MET A 113 -17.08 9.90 -8.10
C MET A 113 -18.46 10.54 -7.92
N LYS A 114 -18.82 11.50 -8.77
CA LYS A 114 -20.11 12.21 -8.67
C LYS A 114 -21.30 11.33 -9.05
N GLY A 115 -21.15 10.48 -10.06
CA GLY A 115 -22.25 9.68 -10.61
C GLY A 115 -22.58 8.42 -9.84
N LYS A 116 -21.57 7.74 -9.28
CA LYS A 116 -21.76 6.43 -8.61
C LYS A 116 -21.59 6.52 -7.11
N ILE A 117 -20.51 7.14 -6.63
CA ILE A 117 -20.14 7.08 -5.22
C ILE A 117 -21.02 8.05 -4.41
N VAL A 118 -21.05 9.33 -4.78
CA VAL A 118 -21.85 10.35 -4.09
C VAL A 118 -23.35 10.04 -4.18
N ARG A 119 -23.84 9.67 -5.37
CA ARG A 119 -25.25 9.33 -5.58
C ARG A 119 -25.71 8.16 -4.72
N ASN A 120 -24.92 7.08 -4.66
CA ASN A 120 -25.29 5.91 -3.86
C ASN A 120 -25.18 6.17 -2.36
N LEU A 121 -24.19 6.93 -1.90
CA LEU A 121 -24.05 7.31 -0.49
C LEU A 121 -25.22 8.17 0.00
N ILE A 122 -25.64 9.17 -0.79
CA ILE A 122 -26.80 10.01 -0.45
C ILE A 122 -28.09 9.19 -0.45
N SER A 123 -28.24 8.23 -1.36
CA SER A 123 -29.41 7.34 -1.40
C SER A 123 -29.51 6.43 -0.19
N HIS A 124 -28.39 5.96 0.36
CA HIS A 124 -28.38 5.05 1.50
C HIS A 124 -28.57 5.73 2.86
N PHE A 125 -28.23 7.03 2.99
CA PHE A 125 -28.40 7.78 4.24
C PHE A 125 -29.76 8.48 4.38
N LYS A 126 -30.61 8.48 3.33
CA LYS A 126 -31.93 9.14 3.32
C LYS A 126 -33.13 8.19 3.49
N SER A 127 -32.91 6.92 3.81
CA SER A 127 -33.95 5.92 4.09
C SER A 127 -33.95 5.50 5.55
#